data_AF-A0A7Y3BS62-F1
#
_entry.id   AF-A0A7Y3BS62-F1
#
_cell.length_a   1.000
_cell.length_b   1.000
_cell.length_c   1.000
_cell.angle_alpha   90.00
_cell.angle_beta   90.00
_cell.angle_gamma   90.00
#
_symmetry.space_group_name_H-M   'P 1'
#
loop_
_entity.id
_entity.type
_entity.pdbx_description
1 polymer ?
#
loop_
_entity_poly.entity_id
_entity_poly.type
_entity_poly.pdbx_seq_one_letter_code
_entity_poly.pdbx_strand_id
1 'polypeptide(L)'
;AVAAHLLAYDRLAPGSPASGKAYFITQGEPLEGPTFINDMLHAAGLPPVTRTIAAPLARFAAALAETVWTTFKLQSEPPVTRFLVSQLSTAHWYDISAARRDLGYDPAVSYAEGMVRLERWARDQTW
;
A
#
# COMPACT_ATOMS: atom_id res chain seq x y z
N ALA A 1 3.20 -5.41 10.74
CA ALA A 1 1.92 -5.38 11.47
C ALA A 1 1.98 -6.09 12.82
N VAL A 2 2.32 -7.40 12.88
CA VAL A 2 2.34 -8.18 14.14
C VAL A 2 3.22 -7.56 15.22
N ALA A 3 4.44 -7.12 14.90
CA ALA A 3 5.34 -6.48 15.86
C ALA A 3 4.72 -5.26 16.56
N ALA A 4 4.01 -4.40 15.82
CA ALA A 4 3.31 -3.24 16.42
C ALA A 4 2.21 -3.66 17.40
N HIS A 5 1.54 -4.79 17.15
CA HIS A 5 0.49 -5.30 18.04
C HIS A 5 1.09 -5.85 19.34
N LEU A 6 2.24 -6.52 19.26
CA LEU A 6 2.98 -6.98 20.44
C LEU A 6 3.47 -5.80 21.28
N LEU A 7 4.03 -4.78 20.62
CA LEU A 7 4.44 -3.55 21.31
C LEU A 7 3.26 -2.81 21.95
N ALA A 8 2.10 -2.79 21.28
CA ALA A 8 0.89 -2.24 21.87
C ALA A 8 0.43 -3.06 23.08
N TYR A 9 0.47 -4.39 23.00
CA TYR A 9 0.16 -5.25 24.14
C TYR A 9 1.07 -4.95 25.35
N ASP A 10 2.37 -4.76 25.12
CA ASP A 10 3.34 -4.48 26.18
C ASP A 10 3.19 -3.06 26.78
N ARG A 11 2.74 -2.10 25.98
CA ARG A 11 2.73 -0.66 26.35
C ARG A 11 1.36 -0.15 26.79
N LEU A 12 0.28 -0.82 26.41
CA LEU A 12 -1.08 -0.35 26.66
C LEU A 12 -1.51 -0.70 28.08
N ALA A 13 -1.39 0.28 28.98
CA ALA A 13 -1.83 0.20 30.36
C ALA A 13 -2.58 1.49 30.77
N PRO A 14 -3.41 1.46 31.83
CA PRO A 14 -4.00 2.68 32.39
C PRO A 14 -2.93 3.75 32.64
N GLY A 15 -3.14 4.96 32.11
CA GLY A 15 -2.19 6.07 32.20
C GLY A 15 -1.01 6.03 31.22
N SER A 16 -0.89 5.00 30.37
CA SER A 16 0.16 4.98 29.34
C SER A 16 -0.05 6.07 28.29
N PRO A 17 1.02 6.61 27.68
CA PRO A 17 0.90 7.52 26.55
C PRO A 17 0.15 6.94 25.35
N ALA A 18 0.05 5.60 25.26
CA ALA A 18 -0.61 4.89 24.17
C ALA A 18 -2.14 4.80 24.30
N SER A 19 -2.66 5.00 25.51
CA SER A 19 -4.08 4.78 25.81
C SER A 19 -4.99 5.77 25.08
N GLY A 20 -5.96 5.23 24.32
CA GLY A 20 -6.96 6.01 23.59
C GLY A 20 -6.48 6.68 22.30
N LYS A 21 -5.26 6.38 21.82
CA LYS A 21 -4.71 6.94 20.59
C LYS A 21 -4.73 5.95 19.43
N ALA A 22 -4.87 6.47 18.21
CA ALA A 22 -4.71 5.72 16.97
C ALA A 22 -3.30 5.96 16.40
N TYR A 23 -2.73 4.92 15.78
CA TYR A 23 -1.37 4.92 15.25
C TYR A 23 -1.32 4.45 13.80
N PHE A 24 -0.53 5.13 12.98
CA PHE A 24 -0.16 4.63 11.66
C PHE A 24 1.02 3.66 11.79
N ILE A 25 0.86 2.46 11.23
CA ILE A 25 1.89 1.43 11.20
C ILE A 25 2.27 1.18 9.74
N THR A 26 3.41 1.75 9.33
CA THR A 26 3.96 1.66 7.97
C THR A 26 5.47 1.43 8.02
N GLN A 27 6.13 1.44 6.86
CA GLN A 27 7.59 1.32 6.74
C GLN A 27 8.35 2.62 7.04
N GLY A 28 7.65 3.75 7.22
CA GLY A 28 8.26 5.04 7.58
C GLY A 28 9.11 5.70 6.49
N GLU A 29 9.39 5.02 5.38
CA GLU A 29 10.12 5.54 4.22
C GLU A 29 9.13 6.05 3.16
N PRO A 30 9.16 7.35 2.78
CA PRO A 30 8.34 7.87 1.70
C PRO A 30 8.85 7.35 0.35
N LEU A 31 7.94 6.85 -0.48
CA LEU A 31 8.25 6.35 -1.81
C LEU A 31 7.20 6.81 -2.81
N GLU A 32 7.65 7.17 -4.01
CA GLU A 32 6.73 7.50 -5.10
C GLU A 32 6.00 6.25 -5.59
N GLY A 33 4.69 6.36 -5.82
CA GLY A 33 3.86 5.24 -6.27
C GLY A 33 4.36 4.53 -7.54
N PRO A 34 4.76 5.26 -8.61
CA PRO A 34 5.31 4.63 -9.81
C PRO A 34 6.59 3.84 -9.55
N THR A 35 7.47 4.34 -8.68
CA THR A 35 8.70 3.64 -8.28
C THR A 35 8.36 2.33 -7.57
N PHE A 36 7.46 2.39 -6.59
CA PHE A 36 6.97 1.19 -5.89
C PHE A 36 6.42 0.13 -6.85
N ILE A 37 5.56 0.54 -7.80
CA ILE A 37 4.95 -0.37 -8.77
C ILE A 37 6.02 -1.02 -9.66
N ASN A 38 6.96 -0.22 -10.18
CA ASN A 38 8.01 -0.73 -11.06
C ASN A 38 9.02 -1.62 -10.33
N ASP A 39 9.33 -1.34 -9.06
CA ASP A 39 10.18 -2.21 -8.24
C ASP A 39 9.50 -3.56 -7.99
N MET A 40 8.19 -3.58 -7.73
CA MET A 40 7.42 -4.83 -7.61
C MET A 40 7.40 -5.63 -8.91
N LEU A 41 7.19 -4.96 -10.05
CA LEU A 41 7.21 -5.61 -11.36
C LEU A 41 8.59 -6.18 -11.67
N HIS A 42 9.64 -5.42 -11.39
CA HIS A 42 11.02 -5.88 -11.54
C HIS A 42 11.30 -7.11 -10.65
N ALA A 43 10.87 -7.09 -9.39
CA ALA A 43 11.00 -8.24 -8.49
C ALA A 43 10.27 -9.49 -9.01
N ALA A 44 9.19 -9.31 -9.75
CA ALA A 44 8.44 -10.39 -10.42
C ALA A 44 8.99 -10.77 -11.82
N GLY A 45 10.08 -10.13 -12.29
CA GLY A 45 10.64 -10.36 -13.63
C GLY A 45 9.78 -9.79 -14.78
N LEU A 46 8.89 -8.84 -14.48
CA LEU A 46 7.98 -8.21 -15.43
C LEU A 46 8.52 -6.85 -15.94
N PRO A 47 8.15 -6.43 -17.16
CA PRO A 47 8.58 -5.13 -17.69
C PRO A 47 7.93 -3.97 -16.92
N PRO A 48 8.58 -2.79 -16.87
CA PRO A 48 8.06 -1.63 -16.15
C PRO A 48 6.87 -1.00 -16.87
N VAL A 49 6.02 -0.31 -16.11
CA VAL A 49 4.98 0.58 -16.63
C VAL A 49 5.62 1.89 -17.10
N THR A 50 5.47 2.18 -18.40
CA THR A 50 6.05 3.37 -19.04
C THR A 50 5.01 4.42 -19.45
N ARG A 51 3.72 4.10 -19.32
CA ARG A 51 2.61 4.95 -19.77
C ARG A 51 1.83 5.48 -18.58
N THR A 52 1.42 6.74 -18.68
CA THR A 52 0.58 7.41 -17.68
C THR A 52 -0.57 8.12 -18.38
N ILE A 53 -1.65 8.33 -17.63
CA ILE A 53 -2.81 9.13 -18.06
C ILE A 53 -3.17 10.11 -16.96
N ALA A 54 -3.75 11.25 -17.32
CA ALA A 54 -4.17 12.24 -16.33
C ALA A 54 -5.31 11.69 -15.45
N ALA A 55 -5.26 11.97 -14.15
CA ALA A 55 -6.24 11.46 -13.18
C ALA A 55 -7.71 11.79 -13.53
N PRO A 56 -8.06 12.97 -14.07
CA PRO A 56 -9.44 13.26 -14.50
C PRO A 56 -9.91 12.32 -15.63
N LEU A 57 -9.04 12.02 -16.60
CA LEU A 57 -9.35 11.11 -17.70
C LEU A 57 -9.51 9.68 -17.19
N ALA A 58 -8.63 9.23 -16.29
CA ALA A 58 -8.73 7.93 -15.65
C ALA A 58 -10.05 7.79 -14.87
N ARG A 59 -10.43 8.84 -14.11
CA ARG A 59 -11.66 8.87 -13.32
C ARG A 59 -12.91 8.82 -14.20
N PHE A 60 -12.89 9.50 -15.36
CA PHE A 60 -13.97 9.42 -16.35
C PHE A 60 -14.09 8.01 -16.93
N ALA A 61 -12.98 7.40 -17.37
CA ALA A 61 -12.98 6.03 -17.88
C ALA A 61 -13.50 5.02 -16.85
N ALA A 62 -13.12 5.20 -15.59
CA ALA A 62 -13.61 4.38 -14.49
C ALA A 62 -15.11 4.54 -14.24
N ALA A 63 -15.65 5.76 -14.31
CA ALA A 63 -17.09 5.99 -14.18
C ALA A 63 -17.88 5.30 -15.32
N LEU A 64 -17.35 5.34 -16.55
CA LEU A 64 -17.96 4.64 -17.68
C LEU A 64 -17.93 3.12 -17.50
N ALA A 65 -16.79 2.57 -17.08
CA ALA A 65 -16.65 1.14 -16.81
C ALA A 65 -17.63 0.67 -15.72
N GLU A 66 -17.68 1.36 -14.58
CA GLU A 66 -18.63 1.04 -13.50
C GLU A 66 -20.09 1.12 -13.97
N THR A 67 -20.43 2.11 -14.80
CA THR A 67 -21.78 2.27 -15.36
C THR A 67 -22.15 1.07 -16.23
N VAL A 68 -21.27 0.69 -17.17
CA VAL A 68 -21.49 -0.48 -18.04
C VAL A 68 -21.68 -1.74 -17.22
N TRP A 69 -20.80 -1.99 -16.25
CA TRP A 69 -20.88 -3.19 -15.41
C TRP A 69 -22.16 -3.25 -14.60
N THR A 70 -22.58 -2.12 -14.02
CA THR A 70 -23.79 -2.02 -13.22
C THR A 70 -25.05 -2.17 -14.09
N THR A 71 -25.09 -1.51 -15.24
CA THR A 71 -26.26 -1.53 -16.14
C THR A 71 -26.48 -2.91 -16.76
N PHE A 72 -25.42 -3.59 -17.20
CA PHE A 72 -25.50 -4.91 -17.82
C PHE A 72 -25.38 -6.07 -16.82
N LYS A 73 -25.26 -5.78 -15.52
CA LYS A 73 -25.13 -6.78 -14.44
C LYS A 73 -24.02 -7.82 -14.71
N LEU A 74 -22.91 -7.34 -15.25
CA LEU A 74 -21.74 -8.18 -15.54
C LEU A 74 -21.20 -8.75 -14.23
N GLN A 75 -20.93 -10.06 -14.21
CA GLN A 75 -20.53 -10.77 -13.00
C GLN A 75 -19.04 -10.60 -12.65
N SER A 76 -18.23 -10.16 -13.61
CA SER A 76 -16.81 -9.86 -13.36
C SER A 76 -16.63 -8.49 -12.73
N GLU A 77 -15.43 -8.20 -12.23
CA GLU A 77 -15.10 -6.83 -11.80
C GLU A 77 -14.82 -5.91 -13.00
N PRO A 78 -15.15 -4.61 -12.91
CA PRO A 78 -14.72 -3.63 -13.90
C PRO A 78 -13.19 -3.54 -13.94
N PRO A 79 -12.57 -3.37 -15.12
CA PRO A 79 -11.12 -3.28 -15.25
C PRO A 79 -10.51 -2.06 -14.55
N VAL A 80 -11.31 -1.03 -14.30
CA VAL A 80 -10.91 0.17 -13.55
C VAL A 80 -12.10 0.73 -12.79
N THR A 81 -11.86 1.14 -11.55
CA THR A 81 -12.86 1.76 -10.67
C THR A 81 -12.41 3.15 -10.23
N ARG A 82 -13.36 4.02 -9.88
CA ARG A 82 -13.06 5.36 -9.35
C ARG A 82 -12.29 5.27 -8.03
N PHE A 83 -12.52 4.19 -7.27
CA PHE A 83 -11.74 3.86 -6.10
C PHE A 83 -10.26 3.59 -6.47
N LEU A 84 -10.00 2.69 -7.42
CA LEU A 84 -8.64 2.39 -7.88
C LEU A 84 -7.91 3.64 -8.39
N VAL A 85 -8.58 4.47 -9.19
CA VAL A 85 -8.02 5.73 -9.67
C VAL A 85 -7.66 6.65 -8.51
N SER A 86 -8.52 6.74 -7.49
CA SER A 86 -8.25 7.59 -6.33
C SER A 86 -7.05 7.06 -5.53
N GLN A 87 -6.94 5.74 -5.34
CA GLN A 87 -5.81 5.12 -4.65
C GLN A 87 -4.47 5.34 -5.38
N LEU A 88 -4.46 5.28 -6.71
CA LEU A 88 -3.23 5.43 -7.50
C LEU A 88 -2.86 6.89 -7.82
N SER A 89 -3.82 7.82 -7.73
CA SER A 89 -3.59 9.24 -8.07
C SER A 89 -3.27 10.13 -6.88
N THR A 90 -3.32 9.62 -5.64
CA THR A 90 -2.99 10.37 -4.43
C THR A 90 -1.80 9.75 -3.70
N ALA A 91 -0.99 10.60 -3.09
CA ALA A 91 0.11 10.16 -2.24
C ALA A 91 -0.43 9.55 -0.95
N HIS A 92 0.02 8.34 -0.61
CA HIS A 92 -0.33 7.63 0.62
C HIS A 92 0.92 7.44 1.47
N TRP A 93 1.31 8.48 2.18
CA TRP A 93 2.37 8.42 3.17
C TRP A 93 1.87 8.97 4.51
N TYR A 94 2.31 8.35 5.60
CA TYR A 94 1.86 8.66 6.94
C TYR A 94 3.07 8.82 7.87
N ASP A 95 3.00 9.84 8.74
CA ASP A 95 3.97 10.02 9.80
C ASP A 95 3.75 8.96 10.90
N ILE A 96 4.79 8.17 11.15
CA ILE A 96 4.81 7.12 12.18
C ILE A 96 5.51 7.55 13.48
N SER A 97 5.85 8.83 13.62
CA SER A 97 6.55 9.36 14.80
C SER A 97 5.82 9.08 16.11
N ALA A 98 4.47 9.06 16.09
CA ALA A 98 3.68 8.68 17.25
C ALA A 98 3.87 7.21 17.65
N ALA A 99 3.91 6.30 16.68
CA ALA A 99 4.13 4.87 16.94
C ALA A 99 5.56 4.61 17.44
N ARG A 100 6.55 5.31 16.89
CA ARG A 100 7.95 5.28 17.37
C ARG A 100 8.05 5.72 18.82
N ARG A 101 7.47 6.87 19.16
CA ARG A 101 7.56 7.46 20.51
C ARG A 101 6.78 6.67 21.55
N ASP A 102 5.52 6.34 21.28
CA ASP A 102 4.61 5.82 22.30
C ASP A 102 4.66 4.28 22.39
N LEU A 103 4.93 3.60 21.26
CA LEU A 103 5.00 2.13 21.19
C LEU A 103 6.43 1.60 21.05
N GLY A 104 7.42 2.46 20.76
CA GLY A 104 8.77 1.98 20.41
C GLY A 104 8.81 1.22 19.09
N TYR A 105 7.80 1.43 18.21
CA TYR A 105 7.71 0.73 16.94
C TYR A 105 8.76 1.26 15.97
N ASP A 106 9.56 0.37 15.42
CA ASP A 106 10.40 0.67 14.25
C ASP A 106 10.33 -0.51 13.25
N PRO A 107 10.26 -0.23 11.93
CA PRO A 107 10.20 -1.27 10.92
C PRO A 107 11.46 -2.15 10.96
N ALA A 108 11.29 -3.45 11.20
CA ALA A 108 12.40 -4.40 11.30
C ALA A 108 13.03 -4.75 9.94
N VAL A 109 12.33 -4.48 8.83
CA VAL A 109 12.78 -4.77 7.46
C VAL A 109 12.64 -3.48 6.67
N SER A 110 13.75 -3.01 6.11
CA SER A 110 13.76 -1.82 5.25
C SER A 110 13.07 -2.09 3.92
N TYR A 111 12.72 -1.02 3.20
CA TYR A 111 12.14 -1.16 1.86
C TYR A 111 13.04 -1.99 0.92
N ALA A 112 14.32 -1.63 0.85
CA ALA A 112 15.30 -2.29 -0.02
C ALA A 112 15.46 -3.78 0.31
N GLU A 113 15.55 -4.12 1.60
CA GLU A 113 15.61 -5.52 2.01
C GLU A 113 14.32 -6.27 1.68
N GLY A 114 13.17 -5.62 1.86
CA GLY A 114 11.86 -6.16 1.48
C GLY A 114 11.80 -6.52 -0.01
N MET A 115 12.31 -5.67 -0.89
CA MET A 115 12.35 -5.93 -2.34
C MET A 115 13.26 -7.11 -2.70
N VAL A 116 14.44 -7.23 -2.08
CA VAL A 116 15.33 -8.39 -2.29
C VAL A 116 14.68 -9.69 -1.84
N ARG A 117 13.96 -9.67 -0.71
CA ARG A 117 13.22 -10.84 -0.22
C ARG A 117 12.07 -11.21 -1.16
N LEU A 118 11.34 -10.21 -1.66
CA LEU A 118 10.26 -10.39 -2.63
C LEU A 118 10.77 -11.01 -3.93
N GLU A 119 11.86 -10.49 -4.49
CA GLU A 119 12.46 -11.00 -5.72
C GLU A 119 12.94 -12.45 -5.57
N ARG A 120 13.56 -12.79 -4.44
CA ARG A 120 13.93 -14.18 -4.12
C ARG A 120 12.70 -15.08 -4.10
N TRP A 121 11.66 -14.69 -3.36
CA TRP A 121 10.43 -15.46 -3.28
C TRP A 121 9.75 -15.63 -4.64
N ALA A 122 9.73 -14.59 -5.47
CA ALA A 122 9.13 -14.62 -6.80
C ALA A 122 9.85 -15.58 -7.75
N ARG A 123 11.19 -15.69 -7.66
CA ARG A 123 11.97 -16.69 -8.41
C ARG A 123 11.65 -18.12 -7.99
N ASP A 124 11.41 -18.34 -6.70
CA ASP A 124 11.14 -19.67 -6.15
C ASP A 124 9.71 -20.14 -6.47
N GLN A 125 8.79 -19.21 -6.74
CA GLN A 125 7.44 -19.51 -7.22
C GLN A 125 7.42 -19.54 -8.75
N THR A 126 7.66 -20.72 -9.33
CA THR A 126 7.34 -20.98 -10.74
C THR A 126 5.83 -20.92 -10.94
N TRP A 127 5.34 -19.87 -11.58
CA TRP A 127 4.00 -19.78 -12.17
C TRP A 127 3.98 -20.35 -13.58
#